data_AF-A0A9X4II48-F1
#
_entry.id   AF-A0A9X4II48-F1
#
_cell.length_a   1.000
_cell.length_b   1.000
_cell.length_c   1.000
_cell.angle_alpha   90.00
_cell.angle_beta   90.00
_cell.angle_gamma   90.00
#
_symmetry.space_group_name_H-M   'P 1'
#
loop_
_entity.id
_entity.type
_entity.pdbx_description
1 polymer ?
#
loop_
_entity_poly.entity_id
_entity_poly.type
_entity_poly.pdbx_seq_one_letter_code
_entity_poly.pdbx_strand_id
1 'polypeptide(L)'
;MPVRPRLAALSLLSLSLMSATALAAPVTQEGAERLARLAEQHLTQPANPNKSDSLRLTLNGHASAAREGDHYRLSLPGAQLHLGSGSVLDLGTLVLAVTPTADGHWDATGALPSPMGVFDDQGMRIGEVRLGSQSLRARWTPDFQTVDLLDAKAGDIRFIPRPGHGAVQMDNLTVHFVPDDEGHGRWSGPVRLEVNKLLTQTPDGAEDTRLLRGLLSVDLSDFDVTQGALLRVGGGTETGPSANGLVSRVKGTFSLDGYAGHDDEGKAYSLKSLNLTVTGDKMDGDHGILAVDYSHRGLSKPGTPGQANTIPETGDLHLKITDLPARTLAAQDWNTLPPDAKHRNRAIKERTVAAMDQAGSHLTIDRLDFQAPDAALVGHAALVFDAVTPRGLTGNLALMMHGLDHLPATGVGNGTMLAFFALQSLGAPDEKGRRFDLDFHPDGHVKLNGNDVTLLMSGLSKFP
;
A
#
# COMPACT_ATOMS: atom_id res chain seq x y z
N MET A 1 74.26 5.28 -45.13
CA MET A 1 73.48 4.05 -44.87
C MET A 1 72.00 4.42 -44.81
N PRO A 2 71.13 3.74 -45.57
CA PRO A 2 69.72 4.10 -45.73
C PRO A 2 68.82 3.28 -44.80
N VAL A 3 67.74 3.87 -44.28
CA VAL A 3 66.56 3.11 -43.82
C VAL A 3 65.30 3.83 -44.26
N ARG A 4 64.44 3.07 -44.95
CA ARG A 4 63.21 3.44 -45.64
C ARG A 4 62.03 3.67 -44.68
N PRO A 5 60.99 4.41 -45.10
CA PRO A 5 59.71 4.47 -44.39
C PRO A 5 58.89 3.21 -44.69
N ARG A 6 58.24 2.63 -43.66
CA ARG A 6 57.20 1.61 -43.84
C ARG A 6 55.84 2.20 -43.48
N LEU A 7 55.06 2.40 -44.52
CA LEU A 7 53.60 2.38 -44.51
C LEU A 7 53.12 1.10 -43.81
N ALA A 8 52.25 1.24 -42.82
CA ALA A 8 51.38 0.16 -42.34
C ALA A 8 49.97 0.73 -42.22
N ALA A 9 49.06 0.08 -42.94
CA ALA A 9 47.69 0.50 -43.19
C ALA A 9 46.84 0.48 -41.91
N LEU A 10 46.19 1.60 -41.61
CA LEU A 10 44.96 1.64 -40.81
C LEU A 10 43.81 1.18 -41.72
N SER A 11 43.45 -0.10 -41.63
CA SER A 11 42.19 -0.60 -42.17
C SER A 11 41.11 -0.49 -41.10
N LEU A 12 40.27 0.53 -41.27
CA LEU A 12 38.95 0.66 -40.64
C LEU A 12 38.11 -0.57 -41.00
N LEU A 13 37.91 -1.47 -40.04
CA LEU A 13 36.80 -2.43 -40.04
C LEU A 13 35.63 -1.77 -39.31
N SER A 14 34.86 -0.97 -40.06
CA SER A 14 33.52 -0.56 -39.67
C SER A 14 32.61 -1.79 -39.71
N LEU A 15 32.57 -2.53 -38.61
CA LEU A 15 31.46 -3.44 -38.30
C LEU A 15 30.19 -2.58 -38.16
N SER A 16 29.48 -2.39 -39.27
CA SER A 16 28.08 -2.00 -39.25
C SER A 16 27.32 -3.14 -38.56
N LEU A 17 27.10 -2.98 -37.25
CA LEU A 17 26.08 -3.69 -36.50
C LEU A 17 24.78 -3.53 -37.28
N MET A 18 24.41 -4.56 -38.04
CA MET A 18 23.05 -4.68 -38.57
C MET A 18 22.18 -4.96 -37.36
N SER A 19 21.72 -3.89 -36.71
CA SER A 19 20.62 -3.95 -35.76
C SER A 19 19.44 -4.53 -36.52
N ALA A 20 19.22 -5.83 -36.39
CA ALA A 20 18.01 -6.47 -36.85
C ALA A 20 16.87 -5.78 -36.09
N THR A 21 16.18 -4.87 -36.76
CA THR A 21 14.92 -4.33 -36.25
C THR A 21 13.99 -5.53 -36.15
N ALA A 22 13.73 -5.97 -34.92
CA ALA A 22 12.72 -6.98 -34.66
C ALA A 22 11.42 -6.49 -35.31
N LEU A 23 11.00 -7.16 -36.39
CA LEU A 23 9.78 -6.81 -37.10
C LEU A 23 8.62 -7.06 -36.14
N ALA A 24 7.74 -6.06 -35.98
CA ALA A 24 6.52 -6.22 -35.20
C ALA A 24 5.72 -7.43 -35.71
N ALA A 25 5.04 -8.14 -34.80
CA ALA A 25 4.20 -9.26 -35.18
C ALA A 25 3.11 -8.80 -36.17
N PRO A 26 2.80 -9.57 -37.22
CA PRO A 26 1.87 -9.13 -38.25
C PRO A 26 0.44 -8.99 -37.70
N VAL A 27 -0.25 -7.94 -38.11
CA VAL A 27 -1.67 -7.71 -37.80
C VAL A 27 -2.55 -8.52 -38.77
N THR A 28 -3.13 -9.62 -38.29
CA THR A 28 -3.92 -10.59 -39.08
C THR A 28 -5.36 -10.69 -38.61
N GLN A 29 -6.27 -11.20 -39.46
CA GLN A 29 -7.68 -11.38 -39.07
C GLN A 29 -7.82 -12.36 -37.90
N GLU A 30 -7.07 -13.46 -37.95
CA GLU A 30 -7.02 -14.46 -36.87
C GLU A 30 -6.55 -13.86 -35.54
N GLY A 31 -5.58 -12.93 -35.59
CA GLY A 31 -5.09 -12.22 -34.41
C GLY A 31 -6.16 -11.31 -33.80
N ALA A 32 -6.98 -10.64 -34.63
CA ALA A 32 -8.11 -9.84 -34.16
C ALA A 32 -9.15 -10.72 -33.43
N GLU A 33 -9.56 -11.82 -34.04
CA GLU A 33 -10.52 -12.76 -33.45
C GLU A 33 -9.99 -13.38 -32.15
N ARG A 34 -8.69 -13.70 -32.10
CA ARG A 34 -8.03 -14.17 -30.88
C ARG A 34 -8.06 -13.11 -29.78
N LEU A 35 -7.69 -11.87 -30.10
CA LEU A 35 -7.67 -10.76 -29.14
C LEU A 35 -9.06 -10.51 -28.55
N ALA A 36 -10.11 -10.50 -29.39
CA ALA A 36 -11.49 -10.33 -28.92
C ALA A 36 -11.90 -11.43 -27.92
N ARG A 37 -11.61 -12.70 -28.24
CA ARG A 37 -11.90 -13.83 -27.33
C ARG A 37 -11.15 -13.72 -26.01
N LEU A 38 -9.86 -13.43 -26.05
CA LEU A 38 -9.04 -13.28 -24.84
C LEU A 38 -9.53 -12.14 -23.96
N ALA A 39 -9.84 -10.99 -24.56
CA ALA A 39 -10.36 -9.83 -23.83
C ALA A 39 -11.70 -10.15 -23.14
N GLU A 40 -12.64 -10.79 -23.84
CA GLU A 40 -13.93 -11.17 -23.26
C GLU A 40 -13.76 -12.19 -22.13
N GLN A 41 -12.90 -13.20 -22.31
CA GLN A 41 -12.65 -14.25 -21.33
C GLN A 41 -12.00 -13.73 -20.05
N HIS A 42 -11.02 -12.83 -20.15
CA HIS A 42 -10.18 -12.45 -19.01
C HIS A 42 -10.58 -11.12 -18.37
N LEU A 43 -11.00 -10.12 -19.14
CA LEU A 43 -11.38 -8.82 -18.55
C LEU A 43 -12.68 -8.90 -17.74
N THR A 44 -13.57 -9.83 -18.07
CA THR A 44 -14.89 -9.95 -17.42
C THR A 44 -14.87 -10.78 -16.14
N GLN A 45 -13.75 -11.43 -15.85
CA GLN A 45 -13.59 -12.18 -14.62
C GLN A 45 -13.43 -11.21 -13.43
N PRO A 46 -14.02 -11.52 -12.26
CA PRO A 46 -13.88 -10.71 -11.08
C PRO A 46 -12.42 -10.67 -10.60
N ALA A 47 -11.97 -9.51 -10.09
CA ALA A 47 -10.63 -9.37 -9.54
C ALA A 47 -10.38 -10.35 -8.37
N ASN A 48 -11.42 -10.70 -7.60
CA ASN A 48 -11.38 -11.75 -6.60
C ASN A 48 -12.63 -12.64 -6.68
N PRO A 49 -12.53 -13.85 -7.25
CA PRO A 49 -13.68 -14.72 -7.48
C PRO A 49 -14.29 -15.26 -6.18
N ASN A 50 -13.54 -15.19 -5.07
CA ASN A 50 -13.98 -15.61 -3.75
C ASN A 50 -14.70 -14.50 -2.96
N LYS A 51 -14.84 -13.30 -3.55
CA LYS A 51 -15.58 -12.17 -2.94
C LYS A 51 -16.68 -11.70 -3.88
N SER A 52 -17.92 -11.78 -3.42
CA SER A 52 -19.11 -11.34 -4.17
C SER A 52 -19.05 -9.87 -4.60
N ASP A 53 -18.39 -9.04 -3.79
CA ASP A 53 -18.34 -7.58 -3.94
C ASP A 53 -16.99 -7.13 -4.52
N SER A 54 -16.31 -8.03 -5.24
CA SER A 54 -15.06 -7.70 -5.91
C SER A 54 -15.28 -6.81 -7.13
N LEU A 55 -14.26 -6.01 -7.44
CA LEU A 55 -14.20 -5.23 -8.68
C LEU A 55 -14.34 -6.18 -9.88
N ARG A 56 -15.28 -5.90 -10.78
CA ARG A 56 -15.47 -6.66 -12.02
C ARG A 56 -15.94 -5.78 -13.17
N LEU A 57 -15.50 -6.12 -14.38
CA LEU A 57 -16.02 -5.53 -15.61
C LEU A 57 -17.12 -6.46 -16.18
N THR A 58 -18.25 -5.90 -16.57
CA THR A 58 -19.27 -6.62 -17.35
C THR A 58 -19.47 -5.93 -18.69
N LEU A 59 -19.83 -6.69 -19.72
CA LEU A 59 -20.08 -6.16 -21.06
C LEU A 59 -21.56 -6.35 -21.44
N ASN A 60 -22.11 -5.40 -22.19
CA ASN A 60 -23.42 -5.53 -22.83
C ASN A 60 -23.22 -5.78 -24.33
N GLY A 61 -22.81 -7.00 -24.64
CA GLY A 61 -22.42 -7.45 -25.98
C GLY A 61 -21.09 -8.20 -25.95
N HIS A 62 -20.68 -8.70 -27.12
CA HIS A 62 -19.42 -9.42 -27.27
C HIS A 62 -18.27 -8.45 -27.57
N ALA A 63 -17.08 -8.79 -27.07
CA ALA A 63 -15.87 -8.06 -27.48
C ALA A 63 -15.63 -8.29 -28.98
N SER A 64 -15.14 -7.26 -29.67
CA SER A 64 -14.78 -7.37 -31.08
C SER A 64 -13.48 -6.66 -31.35
N ALA A 65 -12.67 -7.18 -32.27
CA ALA A 65 -11.48 -6.49 -32.74
C ALA A 65 -11.48 -6.46 -34.27
N ALA A 66 -11.09 -5.31 -34.82
CA ALA A 66 -10.92 -5.12 -36.25
C ALA A 66 -9.49 -4.67 -36.56
N ARG A 67 -8.98 -4.99 -37.74
CA ARG A 67 -7.67 -4.53 -38.19
C ARG A 67 -7.74 -3.07 -38.62
N GLU A 68 -6.79 -2.27 -38.17
CA GLU A 68 -6.68 -0.86 -38.54
C GLU A 68 -5.20 -0.51 -38.76
N GLY A 69 -4.73 -0.71 -39.99
CA GLY A 69 -3.32 -0.48 -40.34
C GLY A 69 -2.37 -1.45 -39.62
N ASP A 70 -1.57 -0.90 -38.70
CA ASP A 70 -0.53 -1.57 -37.93
C ASP A 70 -0.98 -2.01 -36.52
N HIS A 71 -2.26 -1.84 -36.18
CA HIS A 71 -2.83 -2.25 -34.91
C HIS A 71 -4.23 -2.86 -35.07
N TYR A 72 -4.78 -3.37 -33.96
CA TYR A 72 -6.16 -3.80 -33.81
C TYR A 72 -6.97 -2.73 -33.08
N ARG A 73 -8.18 -2.45 -33.56
CA ARG A 73 -9.18 -1.68 -32.82
C ARG A 73 -10.05 -2.65 -32.02
N LEU A 74 -9.73 -2.82 -30.74
CA LEU A 74 -10.52 -3.62 -29.80
C LEU A 74 -11.67 -2.78 -29.25
N SER A 75 -12.90 -3.27 -29.37
CA SER A 75 -14.13 -2.62 -28.90
C SER A 75 -14.83 -3.50 -27.87
N LEU A 76 -15.12 -2.93 -26.69
CA LEU A 76 -15.82 -3.57 -25.58
C LEU A 76 -17.16 -2.85 -25.37
N PRO A 77 -18.27 -3.34 -25.95
CA PRO A 77 -19.55 -2.63 -25.94
C PRO A 77 -20.24 -2.72 -24.57
N GLY A 78 -20.80 -1.57 -24.14
CA GLY A 78 -21.56 -1.45 -22.89
C GLY A 78 -20.81 -1.97 -21.67
N ALA A 79 -19.53 -1.61 -21.58
CA ALA A 79 -18.66 -1.90 -20.47
C ALA A 79 -19.17 -1.21 -19.19
N GLN A 80 -19.31 -1.98 -18.12
CA GLN A 80 -19.74 -1.51 -16.81
C GLN A 80 -18.77 -2.02 -15.76
N LEU A 81 -18.26 -1.11 -14.93
CA LEU A 81 -17.37 -1.43 -13.82
C LEU A 81 -18.17 -1.46 -12.52
N HIS A 82 -18.21 -2.63 -11.87
CA HIS A 82 -18.85 -2.82 -10.57
C HIS A 82 -17.80 -2.52 -9.49
N LEU A 83 -18.02 -1.49 -8.67
CA LEU A 83 -17.00 -0.92 -7.77
C LEU A 83 -16.92 -1.61 -6.39
N GLY A 84 -17.68 -2.69 -6.17
CA GLY A 84 -18.01 -3.17 -4.83
C GLY A 84 -19.20 -2.39 -4.26
N SER A 85 -19.78 -2.88 -3.16
CA SER A 85 -20.99 -2.29 -2.52
C SER A 85 -22.22 -2.09 -3.42
N GLY A 86 -22.29 -2.78 -4.56
CA GLY A 86 -23.41 -2.69 -5.51
C GLY A 86 -23.38 -1.50 -6.48
N SER A 87 -22.48 -0.54 -6.31
CA SER A 87 -22.38 0.62 -7.22
C SER A 87 -21.78 0.25 -8.58
N VAL A 88 -22.29 0.87 -9.63
CA VAL A 88 -21.87 0.62 -11.02
C VAL A 88 -21.46 1.92 -11.70
N LEU A 89 -20.30 1.90 -12.35
CA LEU A 89 -19.84 2.93 -13.28
C LEU A 89 -20.05 2.42 -14.71
N ASP A 90 -20.98 3.03 -15.43
CA ASP A 90 -21.23 2.76 -16.85
C ASP A 90 -20.21 3.50 -17.71
N LEU A 91 -19.28 2.74 -18.27
CA LEU A 91 -18.21 3.23 -19.12
C LEU A 91 -18.66 3.40 -20.58
N GLY A 92 -19.82 2.86 -20.98
CA GLY A 92 -20.24 2.86 -22.39
C GLY A 92 -19.41 1.91 -23.25
N THR A 93 -19.02 2.33 -24.46
CA THR A 93 -18.17 1.49 -25.34
C THR A 93 -16.71 1.86 -25.17
N LEU A 94 -15.91 0.95 -24.62
CA LEU A 94 -14.45 1.14 -24.57
C LEU A 94 -13.85 0.78 -25.91
N VAL A 95 -12.95 1.62 -26.40
CA VAL A 95 -12.20 1.37 -27.64
C VAL A 95 -10.71 1.52 -27.35
N LEU A 96 -9.95 0.47 -27.63
CA LEU A 96 -8.50 0.41 -27.45
C LEU A 96 -7.82 0.16 -28.79
N ALA A 97 -6.72 0.86 -29.05
CA ALA A 97 -5.79 0.55 -30.12
C ALA A 97 -4.72 -0.40 -29.57
N VAL A 98 -4.71 -1.64 -30.05
CA VAL A 98 -3.88 -2.74 -29.52
C VAL A 98 -2.91 -3.23 -30.60
N THR A 99 -1.61 -3.12 -30.33
CA THR A 99 -0.53 -3.51 -31.22
C THR A 99 0.16 -4.77 -30.68
N PRO A 100 0.24 -5.85 -31.47
CA PRO A 100 0.99 -7.03 -31.07
C PRO A 100 2.50 -6.73 -31.15
N THR A 101 3.24 -7.18 -30.15
CA THR A 101 4.71 -7.03 -30.07
C THR A 101 5.41 -8.27 -30.64
N ALA A 102 6.72 -8.19 -30.89
CA ALA A 102 7.48 -9.30 -31.50
C ALA A 102 7.58 -10.53 -30.58
N ASP A 103 7.54 -10.32 -29.28
CA ASP A 103 7.53 -11.31 -28.20
C ASP A 103 6.12 -11.79 -27.82
N GLY A 104 5.08 -11.28 -28.50
CA GLY A 104 3.70 -11.76 -28.39
C GLY A 104 2.85 -11.04 -27.34
N HIS A 105 3.38 -10.04 -26.63
CA HIS A 105 2.62 -9.13 -25.77
C HIS A 105 1.68 -8.23 -26.56
N TRP A 106 0.72 -7.64 -25.87
CA TRP A 106 -0.26 -6.71 -26.42
C TRP A 106 -0.06 -5.32 -25.85
N ASP A 107 0.57 -4.43 -26.63
CA ASP A 107 0.68 -3.01 -26.27
C ASP A 107 -0.64 -2.32 -26.63
N ALA A 108 -1.26 -1.62 -25.69
CA ALA A 108 -2.49 -0.90 -25.95
C ALA A 108 -2.44 0.54 -25.52
N THR A 109 -3.21 1.34 -26.25
CA THR A 109 -3.51 2.72 -25.90
C THR A 109 -5.01 2.96 -26.02
N GLY A 110 -5.52 3.91 -25.24
CA GLY A 110 -6.94 4.22 -25.29
C GLY A 110 -7.34 5.40 -24.42
N ALA A 111 -8.64 5.63 -24.39
CA ALA A 111 -9.29 6.62 -23.58
C ALA A 111 -10.62 6.02 -23.06
N LEU A 112 -10.95 6.31 -21.81
CA LEU A 112 -12.27 6.05 -21.27
C LEU A 112 -13.29 7.02 -21.92
N PRO A 113 -14.51 6.58 -22.21
CA PRO A 113 -15.57 7.49 -22.60
C PRO A 113 -15.86 8.54 -21.51
N SER A 114 -16.32 9.71 -21.91
CA SER A 114 -16.69 10.81 -21.01
C SER A 114 -17.89 11.54 -21.64
N PRO A 115 -19.02 11.70 -20.93
CA PRO A 115 -19.28 11.33 -19.53
C PRO A 115 -19.53 9.83 -19.32
N MET A 116 -19.34 9.35 -18.07
CA MET A 116 -19.66 7.99 -17.60
C MET A 116 -20.78 8.04 -16.56
N GLY A 117 -21.80 7.19 -16.67
CA GLY A 117 -22.92 7.17 -15.73
C GLY A 117 -22.56 6.49 -14.41
N VAL A 118 -23.02 7.00 -13.27
CA VAL A 118 -22.86 6.34 -11.97
C VAL A 118 -24.21 5.91 -11.43
N PHE A 119 -24.30 4.65 -11.02
CA PHE A 119 -25.50 4.02 -10.48
C PHE A 119 -25.23 3.47 -9.09
N ASP A 120 -26.21 3.58 -8.20
CA ASP A 120 -26.18 2.96 -6.88
C ASP A 120 -26.54 1.45 -6.94
N ASP A 121 -26.60 0.82 -5.78
CA ASP A 121 -26.95 -0.60 -5.60
C ASP A 121 -28.40 -0.94 -5.99
N GLN A 122 -29.27 0.06 -6.10
CA GLN A 122 -30.64 -0.07 -6.58
C GLN A 122 -30.74 0.10 -8.10
N GLY A 123 -29.61 0.35 -8.78
CA GLY A 123 -29.57 0.63 -10.21
C GLY A 123 -30.10 2.02 -10.56
N MET A 124 -30.27 2.92 -9.58
CA MET A 124 -30.69 4.29 -9.81
C MET A 124 -29.46 5.14 -10.15
N ARG A 125 -29.57 5.93 -11.22
CA ARG A 125 -28.48 6.82 -11.63
C ARG A 125 -28.36 7.97 -10.63
N ILE A 126 -27.22 8.07 -9.95
CA ILE A 126 -26.91 9.10 -8.94
C ILE A 126 -26.08 10.26 -9.50
N GLY A 127 -25.51 10.12 -10.70
CA GLY A 127 -24.76 11.19 -11.36
C GLY A 127 -24.00 10.74 -12.60
N GLU A 128 -22.96 11.49 -12.93
CA GLU A 128 -21.96 11.14 -13.95
C GLU A 128 -20.56 11.58 -13.58
N VAL A 129 -19.56 10.83 -14.03
CA VAL A 129 -18.15 11.21 -13.97
C VAL A 129 -17.74 11.79 -15.33
N ARG A 130 -17.04 12.92 -15.30
CA ARG A 130 -16.40 13.56 -16.46
C ARG A 130 -14.91 13.63 -16.26
N LEU A 131 -14.17 13.40 -17.34
CA LEU A 131 -12.73 13.57 -17.44
C LEU A 131 -12.43 14.70 -18.43
N GLY A 132 -11.55 15.63 -18.08
CA GLY A 132 -11.12 16.71 -18.99
C GLY A 132 -9.91 16.32 -19.84
N SER A 133 -9.02 15.50 -19.31
CA SER A 133 -7.90 14.90 -20.05
C SER A 133 -7.65 13.48 -19.59
N GLN A 134 -7.06 12.66 -20.46
CA GLN A 134 -6.70 11.30 -20.13
C GLN A 134 -5.65 10.73 -21.08
N SER A 135 -4.88 9.78 -20.58
CA SER A 135 -4.01 8.93 -21.37
C SER A 135 -3.95 7.57 -20.71
N LEU A 136 -4.15 6.51 -21.49
CA LEU A 136 -3.95 5.14 -21.04
C LEU A 136 -2.94 4.47 -21.97
N ARG A 137 -1.90 3.88 -21.37
CA ARG A 137 -1.01 2.93 -21.99
C ARG A 137 -0.95 1.68 -21.13
N ALA A 138 -1.15 0.52 -21.74
CA ALA A 138 -1.02 -0.75 -21.06
C ALA A 138 -0.23 -1.74 -21.92
N ARG A 139 0.39 -2.73 -21.27
CA ARG A 139 0.94 -3.92 -21.92
C ARG A 139 0.36 -5.14 -21.22
N TRP A 140 -0.17 -6.08 -21.99
CA TRP A 140 -0.61 -7.37 -21.46
C TRP A 140 0.28 -8.52 -21.93
N THR A 141 0.37 -9.56 -21.10
CA THR A 141 0.93 -10.85 -21.47
C THR A 141 0.25 -11.46 -22.70
N PRO A 142 0.89 -12.39 -23.43
CA PRO A 142 0.31 -13.01 -24.62
C PRO A 142 -1.04 -13.71 -24.40
N ASP A 143 -1.31 -14.18 -23.17
CA ASP A 143 -2.56 -14.81 -22.73
C ASP A 143 -3.58 -13.80 -22.18
N PHE A 144 -3.24 -12.51 -22.10
CA PHE A 144 -4.10 -11.42 -21.64
C PHE A 144 -4.51 -11.51 -20.16
N GLN A 145 -3.78 -12.28 -19.34
CA GLN A 145 -4.09 -12.49 -17.92
C GLN A 145 -3.38 -11.51 -17.00
N THR A 146 -2.21 -10.99 -17.39
CA THR A 146 -1.40 -10.11 -16.55
C THR A 146 -1.15 -8.80 -17.28
N VAL A 147 -1.15 -7.70 -16.51
CA VAL A 147 -0.75 -6.38 -16.99
C VAL A 147 0.71 -6.18 -16.62
N ASP A 148 1.57 -6.07 -17.62
CA ASP A 148 3.01 -5.91 -17.44
C ASP A 148 3.40 -4.45 -17.35
N LEU A 149 2.60 -3.58 -17.94
CA LEU A 149 2.79 -2.14 -17.93
C LEU A 149 1.43 -1.48 -17.80
N LEU A 150 1.33 -0.48 -16.93
CA LEU A 150 0.19 0.43 -16.85
C LEU A 150 0.68 1.84 -16.57
N ASP A 151 0.57 2.72 -17.56
CA ASP A 151 0.73 4.17 -17.40
C ASP A 151 -0.62 4.83 -17.74
N ALA A 152 -1.34 5.23 -16.71
CA ALA A 152 -2.66 5.84 -16.82
C ALA A 152 -2.66 7.21 -16.15
N LYS A 153 -3.24 8.20 -16.83
CA LYS A 153 -3.44 9.55 -16.31
C LYS A 153 -4.86 9.99 -16.61
N ALA A 154 -5.49 10.65 -15.66
CA ALA A 154 -6.79 11.27 -15.83
C ALA A 154 -6.78 12.63 -15.11
N GLY A 155 -7.09 13.70 -15.84
CA GLY A 155 -7.11 15.07 -15.33
C GLY A 155 -8.51 15.68 -15.37
N ASP A 156 -8.73 16.65 -14.49
CA ASP A 156 -10.01 17.37 -14.31
C ASP A 156 -11.20 16.40 -14.11
N ILE A 157 -11.03 15.44 -13.20
CA ILE A 157 -12.04 14.44 -12.88
C ILE A 157 -13.13 15.11 -12.03
N ARG A 158 -14.37 15.03 -12.50
CA ARG A 158 -15.53 15.63 -11.81
C ARG A 158 -16.68 14.66 -11.76
N PHE A 159 -17.19 14.40 -10.57
CA PHE A 159 -18.50 13.81 -10.38
C PHE A 159 -19.55 14.91 -10.36
N ILE A 160 -20.49 14.86 -11.30
CA ILE A 160 -21.66 15.74 -11.38
C ILE A 160 -22.84 14.97 -10.77
N PRO A 161 -23.20 15.26 -9.51
CA PRO A 161 -24.29 14.57 -8.83
C PRO A 161 -25.66 14.98 -9.37
N ARG A 162 -26.64 14.09 -9.18
CA ARG A 162 -28.05 14.48 -9.19
C ARG A 162 -28.44 15.23 -7.91
N PRO A 163 -29.54 16.00 -7.90
CA PRO A 163 -30.02 16.66 -6.68
C PRO A 163 -30.12 15.68 -5.50
N GLY A 164 -29.58 16.06 -4.35
CA GLY A 164 -29.55 15.23 -3.14
C GLY A 164 -28.26 14.44 -2.93
N HIS A 165 -27.30 14.49 -3.86
CA HIS A 165 -26.00 13.82 -3.72
C HIS A 165 -24.84 14.83 -3.65
N GLY A 166 -23.76 14.42 -3.00
CA GLY A 166 -22.53 15.20 -2.90
C GLY A 166 -21.71 15.22 -4.20
N ALA A 167 -20.85 16.22 -4.35
CA ALA A 167 -19.94 16.34 -5.50
C ALA A 167 -18.55 15.83 -5.16
N VAL A 168 -17.81 15.37 -6.17
CA VAL A 168 -16.39 15.00 -6.06
C VAL A 168 -15.62 15.67 -7.18
N GLN A 169 -14.50 16.30 -6.85
CA GLN A 169 -13.56 16.85 -7.80
C GLN A 169 -12.15 16.34 -7.50
N MET A 170 -11.41 15.98 -8.55
CA MET A 170 -9.99 15.65 -8.47
C MET A 170 -9.26 16.26 -9.67
N ASP A 171 -8.16 16.98 -9.42
CA ASP A 171 -7.43 17.65 -10.50
C ASP A 171 -6.65 16.64 -11.36
N ASN A 172 -6.02 15.62 -10.74
CA ASN A 172 -5.30 14.58 -11.46
C ASN A 172 -5.21 13.26 -10.68
N LEU A 173 -5.36 12.15 -11.40
CA LEU A 173 -5.05 10.79 -10.98
C LEU A 173 -3.97 10.25 -11.92
N THR A 174 -2.88 9.74 -11.36
CA THR A 174 -1.80 9.11 -12.13
C THR A 174 -1.47 7.73 -11.55
N VAL A 175 -1.44 6.73 -12.41
CA VAL A 175 -0.97 5.38 -12.13
C VAL A 175 0.22 5.12 -13.04
N HIS A 176 1.35 4.74 -12.46
CA HIS A 176 2.55 4.40 -13.20
C HIS A 176 3.10 3.09 -12.65
N PHE A 177 2.98 2.04 -13.46
CA PHE A 177 3.46 0.71 -13.21
C PHE A 177 4.26 0.30 -14.45
N VAL A 178 5.57 0.44 -14.37
CA VAL A 178 6.50 0.12 -15.46
C VAL A 178 7.66 -0.67 -14.86
N PRO A 179 7.42 -1.93 -14.45
CA PRO A 179 8.48 -2.80 -13.97
C PRO A 179 9.44 -3.15 -15.11
N ASP A 180 10.70 -3.34 -14.74
CA ASP A 180 11.74 -3.94 -15.56
C ASP A 180 11.65 -5.47 -15.44
N ASP A 181 11.56 -6.16 -16.58
CA ASP A 181 11.66 -7.62 -16.64
C ASP A 181 13.13 -8.04 -16.52
N GLU A 182 13.47 -8.71 -15.42
CA GLU A 182 14.80 -9.27 -15.17
C GLU A 182 14.98 -10.68 -15.76
N GLY A 183 13.93 -11.20 -16.42
CA GLY A 183 13.87 -12.56 -16.94
C GLY A 183 13.38 -13.57 -15.91
N HIS A 184 13.04 -14.77 -16.38
CA HIS A 184 12.55 -15.88 -15.54
C HIS A 184 11.33 -15.55 -14.67
N GLY A 185 10.49 -14.60 -15.10
CA GLY A 185 9.30 -14.18 -14.34
C GLY A 185 9.64 -13.29 -13.13
N ARG A 186 10.81 -12.65 -13.11
CA ARG A 186 11.26 -11.78 -12.03
C ARG A 186 11.31 -10.34 -12.43
N TRP A 187 10.66 -9.49 -11.66
CA TRP A 187 10.37 -8.12 -12.04
C TRP A 187 10.83 -7.17 -10.93
N SER A 188 11.35 -6.02 -11.34
CA SER A 188 11.79 -4.97 -10.43
C SER A 188 11.28 -3.62 -10.85
N GLY A 189 11.13 -2.69 -9.92
CA GLY A 189 10.89 -1.29 -10.23
C GLY A 189 9.67 -0.69 -9.52
N PRO A 190 9.41 0.59 -9.82
CA PRO A 190 8.45 1.38 -9.07
C PRO A 190 7.03 1.17 -9.57
N VAL A 191 6.13 0.92 -8.62
CA VAL A 191 4.70 1.16 -8.73
C VAL A 191 4.42 2.52 -8.10
N ARG A 192 3.67 3.38 -8.77
CA ARG A 192 3.29 4.71 -8.26
C ARG A 192 1.83 5.01 -8.54
N LEU A 193 1.12 5.44 -7.51
CA LEU A 193 -0.23 5.99 -7.57
C LEU A 193 -0.20 7.39 -6.96
N GLU A 194 -0.68 8.38 -7.71
CA GLU A 194 -0.71 9.77 -7.27
C GLU A 194 -2.08 10.38 -7.50
N VAL A 195 -2.61 11.00 -6.45
CA VAL A 195 -3.87 11.74 -6.43
C VAL A 195 -3.54 13.19 -6.10
N ASN A 196 -3.97 14.12 -6.95
CA ASN A 196 -3.79 15.55 -6.71
C ASN A 196 -5.15 16.23 -6.55
N LYS A 197 -5.24 17.01 -5.47
CA LYS A 197 -6.38 17.85 -5.09
C LYS A 197 -7.73 17.14 -5.21
N LEU A 198 -7.99 16.24 -4.28
CA LEU A 198 -9.32 15.66 -4.08
C LEU A 198 -10.14 16.59 -3.19
N LEU A 199 -11.34 16.92 -3.63
CA LEU A 199 -12.34 17.68 -2.89
C LEU A 199 -13.66 16.91 -2.96
N THR A 200 -14.27 16.65 -1.81
CA THR A 200 -15.66 16.19 -1.72
C THR A 200 -16.52 17.29 -1.13
N GLN A 201 -17.76 17.35 -1.59
CA GLN A 201 -18.74 18.30 -1.10
C GLN A 201 -20.03 17.56 -0.75
N THR A 202 -20.69 18.02 0.31
CA THR A 202 -22.04 17.58 0.68
C THR A 202 -23.08 18.03 -0.36
N PRO A 203 -24.33 17.52 -0.31
CA PRO A 203 -25.39 17.90 -1.25
C PRO A 203 -25.75 19.40 -1.26
N ASP A 204 -25.51 20.12 -0.17
CA ASP A 204 -25.69 21.58 -0.05
C ASP A 204 -24.45 22.38 -0.53
N GLY A 205 -23.39 21.68 -0.94
CA GLY A 205 -22.17 22.26 -1.51
C GLY A 205 -21.10 22.64 -0.48
N ALA A 206 -21.28 22.31 0.81
CA ALA A 206 -20.24 22.51 1.80
C ALA A 206 -19.05 21.55 1.56
N GLU A 207 -17.83 22.00 1.84
CA GLU A 207 -16.64 21.16 1.79
C GLU A 207 -16.74 20.09 2.89
N ASP A 208 -16.67 18.83 2.48
CA ASP A 208 -16.72 17.68 3.38
C ASP A 208 -15.31 17.16 3.67
N THR A 209 -14.57 16.80 2.62
CA THR A 209 -13.19 16.32 2.69
C THR A 209 -12.34 17.03 1.63
N ARG A 210 -11.10 17.35 1.99
CA ARG A 210 -10.08 17.88 1.09
C ARG A 210 -8.76 17.16 1.29
N LEU A 211 -8.06 16.89 0.20
CA LEU A 211 -6.72 16.32 0.16
C LEU A 211 -5.94 17.04 -0.94
N LEU A 212 -4.84 17.71 -0.61
CA LEU A 212 -4.04 18.41 -1.62
C LEU A 212 -3.23 17.45 -2.48
N ARG A 213 -2.63 16.43 -1.87
CA ARG A 213 -1.85 15.41 -2.58
C ARG A 213 -1.79 14.12 -1.80
N GLY A 214 -1.99 13.00 -2.48
CA GLY A 214 -1.70 11.66 -1.98
C GLY A 214 -0.76 10.97 -2.96
N LEU A 215 0.27 10.31 -2.44
CA LEU A 215 1.24 9.56 -3.23
C LEU A 215 1.53 8.24 -2.52
N LEU A 216 1.29 7.15 -3.23
CA LEU A 216 1.75 5.81 -2.88
C LEU A 216 2.80 5.41 -3.89
N SER A 217 3.96 4.98 -3.43
CA SER A 217 4.99 4.38 -4.28
C SER A 217 5.51 3.11 -3.63
N VAL A 218 5.66 2.05 -4.42
CA VAL A 218 6.22 0.78 -3.97
C VAL A 218 7.32 0.41 -4.94
N ASP A 219 8.54 0.30 -4.46
CA ASP A 219 9.69 -0.19 -5.20
C ASP A 219 9.93 -1.65 -4.80
N LEU A 220 9.84 -2.55 -5.78
CA LEU A 220 10.04 -3.99 -5.59
C LEU A 220 11.35 -4.38 -6.29
N SER A 221 12.10 -5.30 -5.69
CA SER A 221 13.26 -5.92 -6.33
C SER A 221 13.13 -7.43 -6.32
N ASP A 222 13.42 -8.06 -7.45
CA ASP A 222 13.41 -9.52 -7.64
C ASP A 222 12.04 -10.14 -7.32
N PHE A 223 10.93 -9.47 -7.72
CA PHE A 223 9.57 -9.95 -7.47
C PHE A 223 9.18 -11.04 -8.45
N ASP A 224 8.87 -12.24 -7.95
CA ASP A 224 8.38 -13.34 -8.77
C ASP A 224 6.88 -13.16 -9.09
N VAL A 225 6.57 -12.69 -10.31
CA VAL A 225 5.19 -12.48 -10.76
C VAL A 225 4.41 -13.77 -10.95
N THR A 226 5.10 -14.93 -11.09
CA THR A 226 4.42 -16.22 -11.21
C THR A 226 3.77 -16.62 -9.88
N GLN A 227 4.39 -16.23 -8.77
CA GLN A 227 3.90 -16.41 -7.41
C GLN A 227 2.94 -15.28 -7.01
N GLY A 228 3.12 -14.07 -7.56
CA GLY A 228 2.38 -12.87 -7.20
C GLY A 228 0.94 -12.79 -7.74
N ALA A 229 -0.01 -12.45 -6.87
CA ALA A 229 -1.40 -12.18 -7.25
C ALA A 229 -1.70 -10.69 -7.54
N LEU A 230 -0.71 -9.79 -7.39
CA LEU A 230 -0.94 -8.35 -7.28
C LEU A 230 -1.62 -7.72 -8.50
N LEU A 231 -1.47 -8.28 -9.71
CA LEU A 231 -2.01 -7.72 -10.96
C LEU A 231 -2.57 -8.78 -11.92
N ARG A 232 -3.05 -9.92 -11.42
CA ARG A 232 -3.81 -10.86 -12.26
C ARG A 232 -5.17 -10.23 -12.60
N VAL A 233 -5.37 -9.90 -13.86
CA VAL A 233 -6.68 -9.48 -14.36
C VAL A 233 -7.54 -10.73 -14.48
N GLY A 234 -8.61 -10.79 -13.68
CA GLY A 234 -9.57 -11.86 -13.77
C GLY A 234 -9.49 -12.98 -12.74
N GLY A 235 -8.82 -12.77 -11.59
CA GLY A 235 -9.08 -13.61 -10.42
C GLY A 235 -8.59 -15.07 -10.55
N GLY A 236 -7.36 -15.33 -10.13
CA GLY A 236 -6.87 -16.70 -9.95
C GLY A 236 -7.55 -17.39 -8.76
N THR A 237 -7.96 -18.65 -8.93
CA THR A 237 -8.49 -19.51 -7.86
C THR A 237 -7.41 -20.29 -7.11
N GLU A 238 -6.16 -20.20 -7.54
CA GLU A 238 -5.05 -20.89 -6.88
C GLU A 238 -4.78 -20.26 -5.51
N THR A 239 -4.64 -21.14 -4.52
CA THR A 239 -4.20 -20.81 -3.16
C THR A 239 -3.02 -19.85 -3.26
N GLY A 240 -3.12 -18.71 -2.57
CA GLY A 240 -2.19 -17.59 -2.69
C GLY A 240 -0.72 -17.99 -2.62
N PRO A 241 0.20 -17.11 -3.05
CA PRO A 241 1.61 -17.40 -3.25
C PRO A 241 2.15 -18.38 -2.20
N SER A 242 2.75 -19.47 -2.66
CA SER A 242 3.63 -20.21 -1.76
C SER A 242 4.71 -19.22 -1.36
N ALA A 243 4.76 -18.82 -0.08
CA ALA A 243 5.49 -17.62 0.31
C ALA A 243 7.02 -17.81 0.30
N ASN A 244 7.52 -18.81 -0.42
CA ASN A 244 8.92 -19.03 -0.70
C ASN A 244 9.43 -17.95 -1.68
N GLY A 245 9.95 -16.84 -1.12
CA GLY A 245 10.83 -15.92 -1.85
C GLY A 245 10.14 -14.90 -2.75
N LEU A 246 9.04 -14.30 -2.31
CA LEU A 246 8.28 -13.34 -3.13
C LEU A 246 9.06 -12.07 -3.51
N VAL A 247 9.91 -11.54 -2.61
CA VAL A 247 10.60 -10.26 -2.82
C VAL A 247 11.91 -10.26 -2.02
N SER A 248 13.03 -9.86 -2.62
CA SER A 248 14.30 -9.69 -1.89
C SER A 248 14.35 -8.34 -1.17
N ARG A 249 13.86 -7.27 -1.83
CA ARG A 249 13.74 -5.93 -1.28
C ARG A 249 12.39 -5.28 -1.64
N VAL A 250 11.73 -4.73 -0.64
CA VAL A 250 10.52 -3.93 -0.81
C VAL A 250 10.72 -2.57 -0.15
N LYS A 251 10.37 -1.49 -0.83
CA LYS A 251 10.27 -0.16 -0.25
C LYS A 251 8.92 0.45 -0.62
N GLY A 252 7.99 0.46 0.33
CA GLY A 252 6.74 1.20 0.21
C GLY A 252 6.86 2.58 0.85
N THR A 253 6.47 3.62 0.14
CA THR A 253 6.32 4.98 0.66
C THR A 253 4.89 5.46 0.43
N PHE A 254 4.22 5.90 1.47
CA PHE A 254 2.94 6.58 1.42
C PHE A 254 3.12 8.00 1.96
N SER A 255 2.73 9.00 1.19
CA SER A 255 2.73 10.40 1.63
C SER A 255 1.40 11.05 1.34
N LEU A 256 0.91 11.85 2.29
CA LEU A 256 -0.35 12.55 2.23
C LEU A 256 -0.11 13.99 2.68
N ASP A 257 -0.59 14.97 1.89
CA ASP A 257 -0.43 16.39 2.14
C ASP A 257 -1.79 17.11 2.13
N GLY A 258 -1.96 17.98 3.12
CA GLY A 258 -3.08 18.91 3.24
C GLY A 258 -4.44 18.23 3.31
N TYR A 259 -4.55 17.18 4.13
CA TYR A 259 -5.82 16.53 4.41
C TYR A 259 -6.65 17.38 5.39
N ALA A 260 -7.93 17.52 5.13
CA ALA A 260 -8.91 18.11 6.02
C ALA A 260 -10.26 17.39 5.84
N GLY A 261 -11.01 17.26 6.92
CA GLY A 261 -12.34 16.64 6.90
C GLY A 261 -13.12 16.89 8.18
N HIS A 262 -14.21 16.16 8.35
CA HIS A 262 -15.04 16.20 9.55
C HIS A 262 -15.14 14.79 10.15
N ASP A 263 -15.10 14.69 11.48
CA ASP A 263 -15.33 13.41 12.17
C ASP A 263 -16.83 13.05 12.22
N ASP A 264 -17.16 11.90 12.82
CA ASP A 264 -18.55 11.42 12.93
C ASP A 264 -19.47 12.38 13.71
N GLU A 265 -18.91 13.30 14.50
CA GLU A 265 -19.64 14.35 15.22
C GLU A 265 -19.73 15.67 14.43
N GLY A 266 -19.22 15.69 13.18
CA GLY A 266 -19.15 16.88 12.35
C GLY A 266 -18.05 17.86 12.77
N LYS A 267 -17.11 17.47 13.64
CA LYS A 267 -16.01 18.35 14.06
C LYS A 267 -14.90 18.31 13.03
N ALA A 268 -14.49 19.48 12.57
CA ALA A 268 -13.39 19.61 11.62
C ALA A 268 -12.08 19.05 12.21
N TYR A 269 -11.32 18.34 11.38
CA TYR A 269 -9.94 17.95 11.67
C TYR A 269 -9.08 18.08 10.43
N SER A 270 -7.78 18.24 10.62
CA SER A 270 -6.83 18.42 9.52
C SER A 270 -5.48 17.80 9.85
N LEU A 271 -4.73 17.52 8.78
CA LEU A 271 -3.40 16.93 8.82
C LEU A 271 -2.60 17.57 7.69
N LYS A 272 -1.59 18.38 8.06
CA LYS A 272 -0.78 19.11 7.09
C LYS A 272 0.05 18.16 6.22
N SER A 273 0.72 17.19 6.82
CA SER A 273 1.51 16.19 6.09
C SER A 273 1.65 14.91 6.91
N LEU A 274 1.64 13.77 6.23
CA LEU A 274 1.91 12.44 6.77
C LEU A 274 2.79 11.68 5.80
N ASN A 275 3.84 11.04 6.31
CA ASN A 275 4.72 10.15 5.56
C ASN A 275 4.86 8.83 6.31
N LEU A 276 4.72 7.73 5.59
CA LEU A 276 4.95 6.38 6.07
C LEU A 276 5.87 5.70 5.06
N THR A 277 7.02 5.20 5.50
CA THR A 277 7.93 4.38 4.72
C THR A 277 8.06 3.02 5.38
N VAL A 278 7.93 1.95 4.59
CA VAL A 278 8.17 0.58 5.01
C VAL A 278 9.26 0.01 4.11
N THR A 279 10.37 -0.43 4.70
CA THR A 279 11.46 -1.07 3.97
C THR A 279 11.66 -2.49 4.45
N GLY A 280 11.64 -3.46 3.55
CA GLY A 280 12.13 -4.80 3.75
C GLY A 280 13.40 -5.00 2.92
N ASP A 281 14.47 -5.51 3.52
CA ASP A 281 15.71 -5.88 2.82
C ASP A 281 16.09 -7.32 3.17
N LYS A 282 16.61 -8.08 2.19
CA LYS A 282 16.94 -9.51 2.31
C LYS A 282 15.76 -10.37 2.79
N MET A 283 14.56 -10.04 2.33
CA MET A 283 13.31 -10.68 2.75
C MET A 283 13.12 -12.10 2.18
N ASP A 284 13.97 -12.50 1.23
CA ASP A 284 14.08 -13.84 0.66
C ASP A 284 15.03 -14.75 1.46
N GLY A 285 15.80 -14.20 2.39
CA GLY A 285 16.77 -14.91 3.23
C GLY A 285 16.23 -15.29 4.62
N ASP A 286 17.14 -15.84 5.43
CA ASP A 286 16.87 -16.23 6.83
C ASP A 286 17.09 -15.06 7.82
N HIS A 287 17.72 -13.97 7.36
CA HIS A 287 18.05 -12.79 8.18
C HIS A 287 17.71 -11.51 7.42
N GLY A 288 16.41 -11.22 7.33
CA GLY A 288 15.87 -9.99 6.75
C GLY A 288 15.95 -8.80 7.71
N ILE A 289 15.73 -7.61 7.16
CA ILE A 289 15.55 -6.37 7.91
C ILE A 289 14.21 -5.78 7.53
N LEU A 290 13.39 -5.44 8.52
CA LEU A 290 12.15 -4.68 8.33
C LEU A 290 12.26 -3.36 9.09
N ALA A 291 12.09 -2.23 8.41
CA ALA A 291 12.03 -0.92 9.03
C ALA A 291 10.73 -0.20 8.66
N VAL A 292 10.21 0.58 9.62
CA VAL A 292 9.03 1.41 9.48
C VAL A 292 9.38 2.81 9.98
N ASP A 293 9.31 3.78 9.06
CA ASP A 293 9.43 5.20 9.37
C ASP A 293 8.06 5.85 9.22
N TYR A 294 7.58 6.47 10.28
CA TYR A 294 6.33 7.22 10.30
C TYR A 294 6.65 8.64 10.74
N SER A 295 6.08 9.63 10.04
CA SER A 295 6.09 11.01 10.49
C SER A 295 4.81 11.73 10.10
N HIS A 296 4.31 12.59 10.98
CA HIS A 296 3.20 13.48 10.67
C HIS A 296 3.43 14.88 11.23
N ARG A 297 2.78 15.88 10.64
CA ARG A 297 2.83 17.27 11.09
C ARG A 297 1.49 17.96 10.89
N GLY A 298 1.22 18.93 11.77
CA GLY A 298 0.02 19.75 11.72
C GLY A 298 -1.26 18.93 11.83
N LEU A 299 -1.24 17.84 12.60
CA LEU A 299 -2.48 17.17 12.99
C LEU A 299 -3.23 18.09 13.95
N SER A 300 -4.43 18.49 13.59
CA SER A 300 -5.25 19.39 14.40
C SER A 300 -6.67 18.84 14.45
N LYS A 301 -7.14 18.58 15.66
CA LYS A 301 -8.54 18.31 15.98
C LYS A 301 -8.90 19.19 17.18
N PRO A 302 -9.85 20.13 17.05
CA PRO A 302 -10.22 21.02 18.14
C PRO A 302 -10.60 20.21 19.39
N GLY A 303 -9.86 20.47 20.47
CA GLY A 303 -10.20 19.90 21.78
C GLY A 303 -11.53 20.44 22.29
N THR A 304 -12.12 19.73 23.25
CA THR A 304 -13.26 20.27 24.00
C THR A 304 -12.79 21.48 24.80
N PRO A 305 -13.49 22.63 24.78
CA PRO A 305 -13.11 23.79 25.57
C PRO A 305 -12.88 23.44 27.05
N GLY A 306 -11.73 23.85 27.59
CA GLY A 306 -11.36 23.57 28.99
C GLY A 306 -10.72 22.19 29.24
N GLN A 307 -10.48 21.39 28.20
CA GLN A 307 -9.68 20.16 28.29
C GLN A 307 -8.29 20.38 27.69
N ALA A 308 -7.27 19.73 28.27
CA ALA A 308 -5.92 19.72 27.72
C ALA A 308 -5.92 19.11 26.30
N ASN A 309 -5.18 19.72 25.38
CA ASN A 309 -5.01 19.20 24.03
C ASN A 309 -3.87 18.19 23.99
N THR A 310 -4.25 16.90 23.99
CA THR A 310 -3.33 15.77 24.01
C THR A 310 -3.05 15.18 22.64
N ILE A 311 -3.64 15.75 21.59
CA ILE A 311 -3.50 15.24 20.23
C ILE A 311 -2.15 15.70 19.70
N PRO A 312 -1.23 14.79 19.35
CA PRO A 312 0.09 15.19 18.88
C PRO A 312 0.00 15.94 17.55
N GLU A 313 0.38 17.21 17.54
CA GLU A 313 0.48 18.01 16.32
C GLU A 313 1.59 17.50 15.40
N THR A 314 2.65 16.94 15.99
CA THR A 314 3.72 16.24 15.28
C THR A 314 3.99 14.87 15.90
N GLY A 315 4.39 13.93 15.06
CA GLY A 315 4.82 12.60 15.49
C GLY A 315 5.93 12.10 14.58
N ASP A 316 6.96 11.50 15.14
CA ASP A 316 8.02 10.79 14.43
C ASP A 316 8.25 9.43 15.12
N LEU A 317 8.25 8.35 14.34
CA LEU A 317 8.52 6.99 14.79
C LEU A 317 9.46 6.31 13.78
N HIS A 318 10.59 5.79 14.27
CA HIS A 318 11.47 4.90 13.50
C HIS A 318 11.61 3.58 14.24
N LEU A 319 11.05 2.54 13.66
CA LEU A 319 11.07 1.17 14.18
C LEU A 319 11.85 0.29 13.22
N LYS A 320 12.71 -0.58 13.76
CA LYS A 320 13.50 -1.51 12.96
C LYS A 320 13.59 -2.87 13.63
N ILE A 321 13.36 -3.91 12.84
CA ILE A 321 13.55 -5.31 13.20
C ILE A 321 14.72 -5.85 12.38
N THR A 322 15.75 -6.39 13.05
CA THR A 322 16.85 -7.11 12.38
C THR A 322 16.75 -8.60 12.61
N ASP A 323 17.42 -9.35 11.73
CA ASP A 323 17.47 -10.81 11.77
C ASP A 323 16.06 -11.42 11.72
N LEU A 324 15.20 -10.81 10.89
CA LEU A 324 13.84 -11.27 10.65
C LEU A 324 13.90 -12.59 9.85
N PRO A 325 13.37 -13.71 10.36
CA PRO A 325 13.33 -14.98 9.65
C PRO A 325 12.19 -14.99 8.63
N ALA A 326 12.26 -14.07 7.66
CA ALA A 326 11.21 -13.81 6.68
C ALA A 326 10.83 -15.08 5.92
N ARG A 327 11.82 -15.86 5.47
CA ARG A 327 11.60 -17.17 4.83
C ARG A 327 10.86 -18.15 5.74
N THR A 328 11.26 -18.28 7.00
CA THR A 328 10.62 -19.19 7.96
C THR A 328 9.18 -18.78 8.27
N LEU A 329 8.92 -17.47 8.41
CA LEU A 329 7.58 -16.92 8.64
C LEU A 329 6.69 -17.10 7.42
N ALA A 330 7.24 -16.93 6.23
CA ALA A 330 6.54 -17.09 4.98
C ALA A 330 6.17 -18.57 4.73
N ALA A 331 7.09 -19.50 4.99
CA ALA A 331 6.87 -20.93 4.84
C ALA A 331 5.89 -21.55 5.88
N GLN A 332 5.39 -20.76 6.85
CA GLN A 332 4.40 -21.25 7.82
C GLN A 332 3.09 -21.59 7.11
N ASP A 333 2.56 -22.79 7.36
CA ASP A 333 1.22 -23.14 6.92
C ASP A 333 0.18 -22.51 7.85
N TRP A 334 -0.21 -21.28 7.52
CA TRP A 334 -1.23 -20.52 8.23
C TRP A 334 -2.64 -21.14 8.08
N ASN A 335 -2.84 -22.12 7.20
CA ASN A 335 -4.12 -22.83 7.10
C ASN A 335 -4.30 -23.88 8.20
N THR A 336 -3.22 -24.28 8.88
CA THR A 336 -3.28 -25.17 10.07
C THR A 336 -3.72 -24.46 11.35
N LEU A 337 -3.99 -23.16 11.28
CA LEU A 337 -4.38 -22.40 12.45
C LEU A 337 -5.80 -22.76 12.92
N PRO A 338 -6.10 -22.61 14.22
CA PRO A 338 -7.45 -22.74 14.72
C PRO A 338 -8.44 -21.86 13.93
N PRO A 339 -9.69 -22.33 13.68
CA PRO A 339 -10.69 -21.52 12.97
C PRO A 339 -11.18 -20.33 13.80
N ASP A 340 -11.19 -20.48 15.13
CA ASP A 340 -11.56 -19.42 16.07
C ASP A 340 -10.53 -18.28 16.08
N ALA A 341 -10.99 -17.04 15.93
CA ALA A 341 -10.13 -15.86 15.80
C ALA A 341 -9.19 -15.66 17.01
N LYS A 342 -9.65 -15.93 18.24
CA LYS A 342 -8.84 -15.73 19.44
C LYS A 342 -7.70 -16.75 19.52
N HIS A 343 -8.00 -18.03 19.34
CA HIS A 343 -7.00 -19.10 19.32
C HIS A 343 -6.08 -19.00 18.10
N ARG A 344 -6.63 -18.58 16.95
CA ARG A 344 -5.85 -18.28 15.74
C ARG A 344 -4.82 -17.20 15.98
N ASN A 345 -5.25 -16.05 16.49
CA ASN A 345 -4.35 -14.92 16.76
C ASN A 345 -3.30 -15.28 17.80
N ARG A 346 -3.68 -16.08 18.82
CA ARG A 346 -2.73 -16.63 19.79
C ARG A 346 -1.70 -17.54 19.12
N ALA A 347 -2.13 -18.49 18.30
CA ALA A 347 -1.22 -19.41 17.60
C ALA A 347 -0.30 -18.66 16.61
N ILE A 348 -0.81 -17.65 15.91
CA ILE A 348 0.01 -16.76 15.05
C ILE A 348 1.08 -16.08 15.89
N LYS A 349 0.68 -15.46 17.01
CA LYS A 349 1.62 -14.78 17.92
C LYS A 349 2.69 -15.73 18.44
N GLU A 350 2.30 -16.89 18.97
CA GLU A 350 3.23 -17.89 19.53
C GLU A 350 4.22 -18.39 18.47
N ARG A 351 3.74 -18.76 17.27
CA ARG A 351 4.62 -19.20 16.17
C ARG A 351 5.55 -18.09 15.69
N THR A 352 5.04 -16.87 15.58
CA THR A 352 5.84 -15.71 15.16
C THR A 352 6.94 -15.44 16.18
N VAL A 353 6.61 -15.32 17.47
CA VAL A 353 7.59 -15.07 18.53
C VAL A 353 8.63 -16.20 18.60
N ALA A 354 8.21 -17.47 18.49
CA ALA A 354 9.14 -18.60 18.48
C ALA A 354 10.13 -18.55 17.30
N ALA A 355 9.64 -18.20 16.09
CA ALA A 355 10.52 -18.03 14.94
C ALA A 355 11.50 -16.87 15.13
N MET A 356 11.02 -15.72 15.61
CA MET A 356 11.85 -14.54 15.88
C MET A 356 12.93 -14.82 16.95
N ASP A 357 12.57 -15.51 18.03
CA ASP A 357 13.50 -15.94 19.09
C ASP A 357 14.57 -16.89 18.53
N GLN A 358 14.16 -17.93 17.78
CA GLN A 358 15.10 -18.85 17.14
C GLN A 358 16.09 -18.16 16.19
N ALA A 359 15.65 -17.08 15.52
CA ALA A 359 16.48 -16.29 14.62
C ALA A 359 17.37 -15.28 15.36
N GLY A 360 17.17 -15.07 16.66
CA GLY A 360 17.83 -14.02 17.43
C GLY A 360 17.40 -12.62 17.00
N SER A 361 16.14 -12.43 16.59
CA SER A 361 15.67 -11.15 16.07
C SER A 361 15.71 -10.05 17.13
N HIS A 362 16.08 -8.84 16.69
CA HIS A 362 16.10 -7.64 17.52
C HIS A 362 15.05 -6.64 17.05
N LEU A 363 14.31 -6.06 17.99
CA LEU A 363 13.40 -4.93 17.75
C LEU A 363 14.01 -3.67 18.38
N THR A 364 14.18 -2.65 17.55
CA THR A 364 14.67 -1.34 17.97
C THR A 364 13.62 -0.27 17.66
N ILE A 365 13.46 0.66 18.59
CA ILE A 365 12.76 1.92 18.37
C ILE A 365 13.85 2.99 18.48
N ASP A 366 14.38 3.41 17.35
CA ASP A 366 15.48 4.39 17.29
C ASP A 366 14.99 5.80 17.60
N ARG A 367 13.71 6.07 17.27
CA ARG A 367 13.04 7.32 17.57
C ARG A 367 11.57 7.09 17.84
N LEU A 368 11.09 7.61 18.95
CA LEU A 368 9.68 7.83 19.27
C LEU A 368 9.58 9.27 19.75
N ASP A 369 8.84 10.12 19.06
CA ASP A 369 8.77 11.55 19.37
C ASP A 369 7.41 12.11 18.93
N PHE A 370 6.48 12.21 19.87
CA PHE A 370 5.14 12.75 19.67
C PHE A 370 4.97 13.99 20.52
N GLN A 371 4.60 15.11 19.87
CA GLN A 371 4.47 16.42 20.51
C GLN A 371 3.07 16.95 20.31
N ALA A 372 2.36 17.21 21.41
CA ALA A 372 1.12 17.96 21.49
C ALA A 372 1.38 19.29 22.23
N PRO A 373 0.45 20.27 22.18
CA PRO A 373 0.63 21.54 22.89
C PRO A 373 0.83 21.36 24.39
N ASP A 374 0.09 20.44 25.00
CA ASP A 374 0.06 20.25 26.45
C ASP A 374 0.73 18.94 26.91
N ALA A 375 1.27 18.14 25.99
CA ALA A 375 1.87 16.84 26.32
C ALA A 375 2.91 16.42 25.27
N ALA A 376 3.89 15.62 25.68
CA ALA A 376 4.80 14.99 24.73
C ALA A 376 5.25 13.61 25.21
N LEU A 377 5.62 12.76 24.25
CA LEU A 377 6.14 11.41 24.47
C LEU A 377 7.39 11.24 23.62
N VAL A 378 8.54 11.05 24.28
CA VAL A 378 9.82 10.78 23.63
C VAL A 378 10.33 9.43 24.13
N GLY A 379 10.96 8.64 23.29
CA GLY A 379 11.51 7.36 23.74
C GLY A 379 12.36 6.62 22.72
N HIS A 380 12.97 5.55 23.21
CA HIS A 380 13.70 4.58 22.43
C HIS A 380 13.63 3.20 23.09
N ALA A 381 13.85 2.16 22.30
CA ALA A 381 13.81 0.78 22.79
C ALA A 381 14.85 -0.08 22.09
N ALA A 382 15.38 -1.06 22.82
CA ALA A 382 16.20 -2.13 22.30
C ALA A 382 15.75 -3.43 22.95
N LEU A 383 15.03 -4.24 22.18
CA LEU A 383 14.36 -5.46 22.62
C LEU A 383 14.84 -6.65 21.80
N VAL A 384 14.87 -7.81 22.42
CA VAL A 384 15.21 -9.11 21.81
C VAL A 384 14.01 -10.02 21.94
N PHE A 385 13.66 -10.74 20.89
CA PHE A 385 12.61 -11.75 20.98
C PHE A 385 13.08 -12.93 21.83
N ASP A 386 12.22 -13.38 22.75
CA ASP A 386 12.49 -14.48 23.68
C ASP A 386 11.18 -15.22 23.96
N ALA A 387 11.02 -16.40 23.37
CA ALA A 387 9.78 -17.19 23.46
C ALA A 387 9.60 -17.89 24.82
N VAL A 388 10.64 -17.93 25.66
CA VAL A 388 10.55 -18.47 27.03
C VAL A 388 9.85 -17.46 27.94
N THR A 389 9.99 -16.17 27.67
CA THR A 389 9.30 -15.14 28.46
C THR A 389 7.80 -15.09 28.14
N PRO A 390 6.93 -14.86 29.14
CA PRO A 390 5.49 -14.70 28.91
C PRO A 390 5.11 -13.57 27.93
N ARG A 391 6.01 -12.60 27.74
CA ARG A 391 5.81 -11.44 26.86
C ARG A 391 6.39 -11.62 25.46
N GLY A 392 7.27 -12.61 25.26
CA GLY A 392 7.94 -12.85 23.99
C GLY A 392 9.13 -11.92 23.71
N LEU A 393 9.54 -11.10 24.69
CA LEU A 393 10.52 -10.03 24.53
C LEU A 393 11.31 -9.80 25.83
N THR A 394 12.60 -9.52 25.70
CA THR A 394 13.50 -9.03 26.77
C THR A 394 14.20 -7.75 26.31
N GLY A 395 14.79 -6.98 27.23
CA GLY A 395 15.55 -5.77 26.92
C GLY A 395 14.98 -4.51 27.57
N ASN A 396 15.30 -3.34 27.00
CA ASN A 396 15.01 -2.05 27.63
C ASN A 396 14.14 -1.15 26.75
N LEU A 397 13.24 -0.42 27.40
CA LEU A 397 12.42 0.63 26.82
C LEU A 397 12.50 1.86 27.72
N ALA A 398 13.03 2.97 27.20
CA ALA A 398 13.11 4.24 27.90
C ALA A 398 12.12 5.23 27.29
N LEU A 399 11.20 5.74 28.11
CA LEU A 399 10.21 6.74 27.74
C LEU A 399 10.35 7.97 28.63
N MET A 400 10.16 9.14 28.04
CA MET A 400 10.04 10.42 28.72
C MET A 400 8.72 11.05 28.31
N MET A 401 7.92 11.42 29.30
CA MET A 401 6.60 12.00 29.07
C MET A 401 6.51 13.37 29.74
N HIS A 402 6.00 14.35 29.00
CA HIS A 402 5.80 15.72 29.44
C HIS A 402 4.31 16.03 29.54
N GLY A 403 3.93 16.94 30.45
CA GLY A 403 2.56 17.44 30.55
C GLY A 403 1.51 16.48 31.11
N LEU A 404 1.94 15.33 31.65
CA LEU A 404 1.04 14.35 32.26
C LEU A 404 0.21 14.91 33.42
N ASP A 405 0.75 15.88 34.13
CA ASP A 405 0.11 16.50 35.30
C ASP A 405 -1.10 17.37 34.91
N HIS A 406 -1.25 17.72 33.62
CA HIS A 406 -2.37 18.50 33.11
C HIS A 406 -3.51 17.63 32.56
N LEU A 407 -3.34 16.31 32.54
CA LEU A 407 -4.37 15.39 32.05
C LEU A 407 -5.51 15.27 33.07
N PRO A 408 -6.76 15.59 32.69
CA PRO A 408 -7.87 15.54 33.64
C PRO A 408 -8.13 14.10 34.10
N ALA A 409 -8.12 13.89 35.43
CA ALA A 409 -8.51 12.63 36.07
C ALA A 409 -10.01 12.29 35.89
N THR A 410 -10.78 13.11 35.17
CA THR A 410 -12.24 12.97 35.04
C THR A 410 -12.67 12.12 33.83
N GLY A 411 -11.73 11.55 33.06
CA GLY A 411 -11.99 10.60 31.96
C GLY A 411 -11.87 9.11 32.34
N VAL A 412 -11.83 8.76 33.63
CA VAL A 412 -11.40 7.44 34.18
C VAL A 412 -12.45 6.32 34.02
N GLY A 413 -13.35 6.41 33.04
CA GLY A 413 -14.36 5.37 32.80
C GLY A 413 -13.80 4.04 32.28
N ASN A 414 -12.62 4.06 31.64
CA ASN A 414 -12.01 2.89 31.02
C ASN A 414 -10.80 2.41 31.82
N GLY A 415 -10.70 1.11 32.11
CA GLY A 415 -9.62 0.50 32.91
C GLY A 415 -8.21 0.83 32.40
N THR A 416 -8.06 1.10 31.11
CA THR A 416 -6.82 1.56 30.47
C THR A 416 -6.35 2.93 30.97
N MET A 417 -7.27 3.85 31.29
CA MET A 417 -6.90 5.15 31.86
C MET A 417 -6.43 5.02 33.30
N LEU A 418 -7.10 4.19 34.11
CA LEU A 418 -6.65 3.93 35.49
C LEU A 418 -5.25 3.31 35.52
N ALA A 419 -5.01 2.35 34.63
CA ALA A 419 -3.70 1.76 34.39
C ALA A 419 -2.64 2.80 34.02
N PHE A 420 -2.98 3.72 33.13
CA PHE A 420 -2.10 4.80 32.72
C PHE A 420 -1.79 5.74 33.89
N PHE A 421 -2.80 6.17 34.66
CA PHE A 421 -2.58 6.97 35.87
C PHE A 421 -1.71 6.24 36.91
N ALA A 422 -1.90 4.92 37.08
CA ALA A 422 -1.04 4.11 37.94
C ALA A 422 0.41 4.13 37.44
N LEU A 423 0.63 3.99 36.13
CA LEU A 423 1.97 4.12 35.54
C LEU A 423 2.55 5.51 35.78
N GLN A 424 1.80 6.59 35.54
CA GLN A 424 2.27 7.96 35.77
C GLN A 424 2.84 8.16 37.18
N SER A 425 2.20 7.58 38.20
CA SER A 425 2.67 7.68 39.59
C SER A 425 4.02 6.99 39.84
N LEU A 426 4.36 6.00 39.03
CA LEU A 426 5.61 5.22 39.10
C LEU A 426 6.76 5.82 38.25
N GLY A 427 6.47 6.83 37.44
CA GLY A 427 7.48 7.56 36.67
C GLY A 427 8.43 8.33 37.59
N ALA A 428 9.74 8.21 37.35
CA ALA A 428 10.75 8.98 38.07
C ALA A 428 10.65 10.45 37.64
N PRO A 429 10.69 11.41 38.58
CA PRO A 429 10.66 12.83 38.23
C PRO A 429 11.91 13.19 37.41
N ASP A 430 11.72 14.03 36.39
CA ASP A 430 12.75 14.62 35.54
C ASP A 430 12.47 16.13 35.43
N GLU A 431 13.46 16.95 35.07
CA GLU A 431 13.32 18.41 34.98
C GLU A 431 12.16 18.84 34.07
N LYS A 432 11.92 18.07 33.01
CA LYS A 432 10.91 18.39 32.01
C LYS A 432 9.62 17.57 32.17
N GLY A 433 9.60 16.51 32.97
CA GLY A 433 8.46 15.60 33.03
C GLY A 433 8.71 14.35 33.87
N ARG A 434 8.27 13.19 33.38
CA ARG A 434 8.47 11.89 34.04
C ARG A 434 9.17 10.90 33.12
N ARG A 435 10.17 10.21 33.67
CA ARG A 435 10.93 9.16 33.00
C ARG A 435 10.44 7.77 33.41
N PHE A 436 10.35 6.88 32.43
CA PHE A 436 9.92 5.50 32.57
C PHE A 436 10.95 4.61 31.89
N ASP A 437 11.81 4.00 32.70
CA ASP A 437 12.79 3.01 32.26
C ASP A 437 12.23 1.61 32.55
N LEU A 438 11.72 0.94 31.51
CA LEU A 438 11.18 -0.42 31.55
C LEU A 438 12.27 -1.43 31.17
N ASP A 439 12.53 -2.37 32.08
CA ASP A 439 13.47 -3.48 31.87
C ASP A 439 12.71 -4.81 31.87
N PHE A 440 12.76 -5.53 30.76
CA PHE A 440 12.13 -6.82 30.53
C PHE A 440 13.17 -7.93 30.75
N HIS A 441 13.11 -8.59 31.90
CA HIS A 441 14.08 -9.62 32.27
C HIS A 441 13.74 -11.00 31.66
N PRO A 442 14.76 -11.85 31.43
CA PRO A 442 14.56 -13.23 30.94
C PRO A 442 13.77 -14.14 31.89
N ASP A 443 13.70 -13.81 33.18
CA ASP A 443 12.90 -14.54 34.17
C ASP A 443 11.40 -14.16 34.13
N GLY A 444 11.00 -13.29 33.20
CA GLY A 444 9.63 -12.81 33.03
C GLY A 444 9.25 -11.63 33.92
N HIS A 445 10.14 -11.21 34.83
CA HIS A 445 9.93 -10.00 35.62
C HIS A 445 10.06 -8.74 34.75
N VAL A 446 9.26 -7.73 35.04
CA VAL A 446 9.37 -6.40 34.44
C VAL A 446 9.61 -5.40 35.54
N LYS A 447 10.68 -4.61 35.39
CA LYS A 447 10.98 -3.50 36.28
C LYS A 447 10.62 -2.19 35.60
N LEU A 448 10.07 -1.27 36.37
CA LEU A 448 9.87 0.13 35.98
C LEU A 448 10.66 0.99 36.95
N ASN A 449 11.68 1.70 36.43
CA ASN A 449 12.59 2.51 37.24
C ASN A 449 13.22 1.70 38.39
N GLY A 450 13.52 0.41 38.14
CA GLY A 450 14.06 -0.54 39.12
C GLY A 450 13.05 -1.25 40.01
N ASN A 451 11.78 -0.86 40.01
CA ASN A 451 10.73 -1.50 40.83
C ASN A 451 9.99 -2.59 40.05
N ASP A 452 9.77 -3.75 40.65
CA ASP A 452 9.02 -4.84 40.02
C ASP A 452 7.54 -4.45 39.83
N VAL A 453 7.11 -4.37 38.55
CA VAL A 453 5.75 -4.06 38.12
C VAL A 453 5.11 -5.22 37.35
N THR A 454 5.64 -6.43 37.49
CA THR A 454 5.22 -7.61 36.70
C THR A 454 3.72 -7.87 36.82
N LEU A 455 3.18 -7.80 38.03
CA LEU A 455 1.75 -8.03 38.29
C LEU A 455 0.87 -6.93 37.69
N LEU A 456 1.30 -5.67 37.79
CA LEU A 456 0.61 -4.52 37.19
C LEU A 456 0.51 -4.72 35.67
N MET A 457 1.65 -4.98 35.02
CA MET A 457 1.74 -5.19 33.58
C MET A 457 0.94 -6.40 33.10
N SER A 458 0.88 -7.47 33.89
CA SER A 458 0.05 -8.66 33.59
C SER A 458 -1.45 -8.38 33.69
N GLY A 459 -1.85 -7.42 34.52
CA GLY A 459 -3.20 -6.89 34.55
C GLY A 459 -3.53 -6.09 33.29
N LEU A 460 -2.56 -5.28 32.81
CA LEU A 460 -2.74 -4.43 31.62
C LEU A 460 -2.95 -5.22 30.34
N SER A 461 -2.22 -6.32 30.17
CA SER A 461 -2.33 -7.16 28.96
C SER A 461 -3.66 -7.91 28.80
N LYS A 462 -4.53 -7.87 29.81
CA LYS A 462 -5.88 -8.49 29.76
C LYS A 462 -6.95 -7.52 29.31
N PHE A 463 -6.65 -6.23 29.19
CA PHE A 463 -7.57 -5.28 28.59
C PHE A 463 -7.55 -5.49 27.06
N PRO A 464 -8.73 -5.60 26.42
CA PRO A 464 -8.86 -5.91 25.01
C PRO A 464 -8.31 -4.83 24.09
#